data_AF-A0A9W4WP20-F1
#
_entry.id   AF-A0A9W4WP20-F1
#
_cell.length_a   1.000
_cell.length_b   1.000
_cell.length_c   1.000
_cell.angle_alpha   90.00
_cell.angle_beta   90.00
_cell.angle_gamma   90.00
#
_symmetry.space_group_name_H-M   'P 1'
#
loop_
_entity.id
_entity.type
_entity.pdbx_description
1 polymer ?
#
loop_
_entity_poly.entity_id
_entity_poly.type
_entity_poly.pdbx_seq_one_letter_code
_entity_poly.pdbx_strand_id
1 'polypeptide(L)'
;VFLYPVHLESDFIKAFNEQETVADHLAYILPVPWDEERAYTPDGVECYMETVKGGLVKVGKKAPLLKVLSGGNVEVVDGIVRFYIVPASKAKGWIEEFKLKKAAEKK
;
A
#
# COMPACT_ATOMS: atom_id res chain seq x y z
N VAL A 1 -6.49 0.53 5.42
CA VAL A 1 -5.86 1.87 5.32
C VAL A 1 -4.93 1.88 4.13
N PHE A 2 -5.09 2.88 3.27
CA PHE A 2 -4.13 3.19 2.22
C PHE A 2 -3.20 4.28 2.74
N LEU A 3 -1.91 4.06 2.62
CA LEU A 3 -0.86 4.95 3.07
C LEU A 3 -0.11 5.45 1.84
N TYR A 4 0.10 6.76 1.75
CA TYR A 4 0.84 7.43 0.68
C TYR A 4 2.16 7.98 1.26
N PRO A 5 3.14 7.10 1.55
CA PRO A 5 4.28 7.45 2.39
C PRO A 5 5.20 8.50 1.79
N VAL A 6 5.14 8.72 0.47
CA VAL A 6 5.90 9.76 -0.23
C VAL A 6 5.39 11.17 0.10
N HIS A 7 4.07 11.32 0.31
CA HIS A 7 3.43 12.61 0.61
C HIS A 7 2.91 12.70 2.04
N LEU A 8 3.15 11.66 2.86
CA LEU A 8 2.72 11.58 4.26
C LEU A 8 1.19 11.66 4.44
N GLU A 9 0.44 11.20 3.44
CA GLU A 9 -1.02 11.19 3.45
C GLU A 9 -1.57 9.78 3.68
N SER A 10 -2.83 9.67 4.10
CA SER A 10 -3.49 8.39 4.33
C SER A 10 -5.00 8.44 4.10
N ASP A 11 -5.54 7.36 3.57
CA ASP A 11 -6.98 7.16 3.38
C ASP A 11 -7.49 5.96 4.19
N PHE A 12 -8.64 6.15 4.83
CA PHE A 12 -9.31 5.13 5.61
C PHE A 12 -10.55 4.58 4.89
N ILE A 13 -10.43 3.38 4.33
CA ILE A 13 -11.54 2.63 3.74
C ILE A 13 -12.26 1.87 4.85
N LYS A 14 -13.50 2.26 5.15
CA LYS A 14 -14.29 1.69 6.24
C LYS A 14 -14.76 0.26 5.99
N ALA A 15 -15.07 -0.06 4.73
CA ALA A 15 -15.52 -1.38 4.31
C ALA A 15 -14.77 -1.77 3.05
N PHE A 16 -14.00 -2.85 3.13
CA PHE A 16 -13.27 -3.43 2.01
C PHE A 16 -13.76 -4.87 1.88
N ASN A 17 -14.52 -5.17 0.83
CA ASN A 17 -15.01 -6.52 0.57
C ASN A 17 -13.86 -7.43 0.13
N GLU A 18 -13.81 -8.65 0.64
CA GLU A 18 -12.73 -9.59 0.33
C GLU A 18 -12.63 -9.97 -1.16
N GLN A 19 -13.70 -9.75 -1.94
CA GLN A 19 -13.74 -9.94 -3.39
C GLN A 19 -13.27 -8.72 -4.20
N GLU A 20 -13.25 -7.54 -3.57
CA GLU A 20 -12.75 -6.31 -4.19
C GLU A 20 -11.22 -6.31 -4.26
N THR A 21 -10.70 -5.50 -5.16
CA THR A 21 -9.27 -5.32 -5.38
C THR A 21 -8.82 -3.93 -4.96
N VAL A 22 -7.52 -3.76 -4.75
CA VAL A 22 -6.94 -2.44 -4.49
C VAL A 22 -7.18 -1.48 -5.67
N ALA A 23 -7.27 -2.00 -6.90
CA ALA A 23 -7.58 -1.20 -8.07
C ALA A 23 -9.01 -0.64 -8.04
N ASP A 24 -10.00 -1.40 -7.54
CA ASP A 24 -11.39 -0.93 -7.40
C ASP A 24 -11.45 0.24 -6.41
N HIS A 25 -10.81 0.03 -5.24
CA HIS A 25 -10.13 1.01 -4.39
C HIS A 25 -9.76 2.35 -5.06
N LEU A 26 -8.67 2.27 -5.80
CA LEU A 26 -7.98 3.44 -6.34
C LEU A 26 -8.77 4.12 -7.45
N ALA A 27 -9.68 3.42 -8.14
CA ALA A 27 -10.44 3.96 -9.26
C ALA A 27 -11.37 5.11 -8.87
N TYR A 28 -11.93 5.09 -7.66
CA TYR A 28 -12.79 6.18 -7.16
C TYR A 28 -12.07 7.14 -6.21
N ILE A 29 -10.91 6.76 -5.67
CA ILE A 29 -10.10 7.62 -4.79
C ILE A 29 -9.25 8.60 -5.61
N LEU A 30 -8.69 8.13 -6.75
CA LEU A 30 -7.83 8.95 -7.60
C LEU A 30 -8.65 9.73 -8.62
N PRO A 31 -8.30 11.00 -8.93
CA PRO A 31 -7.14 11.73 -8.40
C PRO A 31 -7.40 12.35 -7.03
N VAL A 32 -6.36 12.38 -6.20
CA VAL A 32 -6.39 13.01 -4.87
C VAL A 32 -6.04 14.50 -4.96
N PRO A 33 -6.61 15.36 -4.10
CA PRO A 33 -6.45 16.81 -4.21
C PRO A 33 -5.03 17.30 -3.90
N TRP A 34 -4.23 16.51 -3.15
CA TRP A 34 -2.86 16.85 -2.76
C TRP A 34 -1.81 16.42 -3.80
N ASP A 35 -2.18 15.64 -4.81
CA ASP A 35 -1.25 15.16 -5.85
C ASP A 35 -1.10 16.18 -6.98
N GLU A 36 -0.41 17.28 -6.70
CA GLU A 36 -0.15 18.35 -7.68
C GLU A 36 0.61 17.85 -8.92
N GLU A 37 1.52 16.89 -8.72
CA GLU A 37 2.33 16.27 -9.78
C GLU A 37 1.56 15.24 -10.62
N ARG A 38 0.33 14.87 -10.21
CA ARG A 38 -0.47 13.77 -10.79
C ARG A 38 0.32 12.46 -10.89
N ALA A 39 1.18 12.20 -9.91
CA ALA A 39 2.02 11.02 -9.87
C ALA A 39 1.23 9.74 -9.55
N TYR A 40 0.04 9.86 -8.94
CA TYR A 40 -0.82 8.74 -8.60
C TYR A 40 -1.88 8.52 -9.66
N THR A 41 -1.58 7.61 -10.58
CA THR A 41 -2.53 7.10 -11.58
C THR A 41 -2.78 5.61 -11.34
N PRO A 42 -3.96 5.06 -11.70
CA PRO A 42 -4.26 3.63 -11.51
C PRO A 42 -3.19 2.69 -12.11
N ASP A 43 -2.56 3.11 -13.20
CA ASP A 43 -1.49 2.35 -13.85
C ASP A 43 -0.08 2.69 -13.34
N GLY A 44 0.16 3.93 -12.92
CA GLY A 44 1.46 4.43 -12.47
C GLY A 44 1.78 4.19 -10.99
N VAL A 45 0.88 3.58 -10.22
CA VAL A 45 1.12 3.24 -8.81
C VAL A 45 1.42 1.76 -8.60
N GLU A 46 2.24 1.51 -7.60
CA GLU A 46 2.55 0.20 -7.06
C GLU A 46 2.03 0.09 -5.63
N CYS A 47 1.52 -1.09 -5.29
CA CYS A 47 0.95 -1.38 -3.98
C CYS A 47 1.86 -2.34 -3.24
N TYR A 48 2.14 -2.02 -1.98
CA TYR A 48 2.98 -2.82 -1.12
C TYR A 48 2.28 -3.07 0.21
N MET A 49 2.64 -4.15 0.88
CA MET A 49 2.17 -4.47 2.23
C MET A 49 3.34 -4.90 3.10
N GLU A 50 3.20 -4.63 4.40
CA GLU A 50 4.13 -5.14 5.38
C GLU A 50 3.86 -6.63 5.64
N THR A 51 4.94 -7.38 5.80
CA THR A 51 4.90 -8.79 6.16
C THR A 51 5.11 -8.95 7.65
N VAL A 52 4.59 -10.04 8.22
CA VAL A 52 4.72 -10.36 9.67
C VAL A 52 6.17 -10.43 10.18
N LYS A 53 7.16 -10.53 9.28
CA LYS A 53 8.60 -10.53 9.60
C LYS A 53 9.22 -9.11 9.62
N GLY A 54 8.41 -8.08 9.37
CA GLY A 54 8.84 -6.68 9.17
C GLY A 54 9.49 -6.43 7.81
N GLY A 55 9.19 -7.27 6.82
CA GLY A 55 9.59 -7.08 5.42
C GLY A 55 8.47 -6.45 4.60
N LEU A 56 8.72 -6.21 3.31
CA LEU A 56 7.74 -5.63 2.39
C LEU A 56 7.44 -6.63 1.26
N VAL A 57 6.17 -6.79 0.92
CA VAL A 57 5.72 -7.59 -0.23
C VAL A 57 4.97 -6.71 -1.22
N LYS A 58 5.27 -6.88 -2.51
CA LYS A 58 4.53 -6.22 -3.59
C LYS A 58 3.21 -6.94 -3.81
N VAL A 59 2.11 -6.19 -3.83
CA VAL A 59 0.77 -6.71 -4.02
C VAL A 59 0.25 -6.34 -5.40
N GLY A 60 -0.31 -7.33 -6.09
CA GLY A 60 -0.99 -7.09 -7.36
C GLY A 60 -2.26 -6.28 -7.14
N LYS A 61 -2.35 -5.08 -7.73
CA LYS A 61 -3.51 -4.21 -7.62
C LYS A 61 -4.84 -4.82 -8.09
N LYS A 62 -4.78 -5.81 -9.01
CA LYS A 62 -5.92 -6.56 -9.53
C LYS A 62 -6.21 -7.85 -8.76
N ALA A 63 -5.46 -8.15 -7.71
CA ALA A 63 -5.71 -9.32 -6.87
C ALA A 63 -6.83 -9.01 -5.86
N PRO A 64 -7.83 -9.89 -5.71
CA PRO A 64 -8.82 -9.77 -4.65
C PRO A 64 -8.15 -9.78 -3.28
N LEU A 65 -8.69 -9.00 -2.33
CA LEU A 65 -8.17 -8.92 -0.97
C LEU A 65 -8.04 -10.31 -0.32
N LEU A 66 -9.02 -11.20 -0.54
CA LEU A 66 -8.98 -12.57 -0.04
C LEU A 66 -7.69 -13.29 -0.45
N LYS A 67 -7.28 -13.17 -1.71
CA LYS A 67 -6.06 -13.83 -2.21
C LYS A 67 -4.80 -13.25 -1.58
N VAL A 68 -4.79 -11.94 -1.35
CA VAL A 68 -3.66 -11.24 -0.73
C VAL A 68 -3.50 -11.70 0.72
N LEU A 69 -4.59 -11.77 1.48
CA LEU A 69 -4.58 -12.20 2.89
C LEU A 69 -4.35 -13.71 3.06
N SER A 70 -4.88 -14.53 2.15
CA SER A 70 -4.70 -15.99 2.17
C SER A 70 -3.23 -16.42 2.00
N GLY A 71 -2.34 -15.53 1.54
CA GLY A 71 -0.91 -15.80 1.42
C GLY A 71 -0.16 -15.95 2.75
N GLY A 72 -0.79 -15.67 3.90
CA GLY A 72 -0.31 -15.97 5.25
C GLY A 72 0.94 -15.20 5.71
N ASN A 73 1.51 -14.35 4.86
CA ASN A 73 2.72 -13.59 5.14
C ASN A 73 2.46 -12.10 5.38
N VAL A 74 1.22 -11.65 5.26
CA VAL A 74 0.82 -10.25 5.35
C VAL A 74 0.43 -9.92 6.79
N GLU A 75 0.87 -8.74 7.26
CA GLU A 75 0.57 -8.28 8.60
C GLU A 75 -0.83 -7.62 8.67
N VAL A 76 -1.63 -8.05 9.65
CA VAL A 76 -2.91 -7.44 10.01
C VAL A 76 -2.84 -7.08 11.48
N VAL A 77 -3.00 -5.80 11.81
CA VAL A 77 -2.88 -5.30 13.18
C VAL A 77 -4.21 -4.72 13.61
N ASP A 78 -4.77 -5.23 14.71
CA ASP A 78 -6.07 -4.81 15.25
C ASP A 78 -7.23 -4.86 14.24
N GLY A 79 -7.20 -5.87 13.35
CA GLY A 79 -8.19 -6.01 12.27
C GLY A 79 -8.02 -5.00 11.13
N ILE A 80 -6.96 -4.19 11.16
CA ILE A 80 -6.66 -3.19 10.15
C ILE A 80 -5.55 -3.68 9.22
N VAL A 81 -5.85 -3.66 7.93
CA VAL A 81 -4.91 -3.96 6.86
C VAL A 81 -4.28 -2.65 6.36
N ARG A 82 -2.95 -2.61 6.23
CA ARG A 82 -2.21 -1.44 5.73
C ARG A 82 -1.64 -1.72 4.34
N PHE A 83 -2.03 -0.91 3.37
CA PHE A 83 -1.46 -0.89 2.03
C PHE A 83 -0.64 0.38 1.85
N TYR A 84 0.57 0.24 1.35
CA TYR A 84 1.42 1.36 0.95
C TYR A 84 1.28 1.56 -0.55
N ILE A 85 0.74 2.70 -0.96
CA ILE A 85 0.54 3.08 -2.34
C ILE A 85 1.64 4.07 -2.72
N VAL A 86 2.45 3.71 -3.72
CA VAL A 86 3.64 4.48 -4.09
C VAL A 86 3.71 4.64 -5.61
N PRO A 87 4.03 5.83 -6.15
CA PRO A 87 4.25 6.00 -7.57
C PRO A 87 5.44 5.15 -8.03
N ALA A 88 5.30 4.43 -9.14
CA ALA A 88 6.33 3.53 -9.66
C ALA A 88 7.70 4.22 -9.80
N SER A 89 7.70 5.49 -10.19
CA SER A 89 8.91 6.31 -10.33
C SER A 89 9.67 6.53 -9.01
N LYS A 90 8.95 6.56 -7.87
CA LYS A 90 9.50 6.82 -6.53
C LYS A 90 9.64 5.54 -5.69
N ALA A 91 9.10 4.40 -6.16
CA ALA A 91 9.03 3.15 -5.42
C ALA A 91 10.40 2.60 -4.99
N LYS A 92 11.39 2.61 -5.91
CA LYS A 92 12.73 2.09 -5.60
C LYS A 92 13.40 2.83 -4.43
N GLY A 93 13.31 4.16 -4.41
CA GLY A 93 13.87 4.98 -3.34
C GLY A 93 13.17 4.72 -2.01
N TRP A 94 11.84 4.72 -2.03
CA TRP A 94 11.04 4.49 -0.83
C TRP A 94 11.27 3.10 -0.21
N ILE A 95 11.42 2.04 -1.03
CA ILE A 95 11.68 0.69 -0.53
C ILE A 95 13.00 0.64 0.28
N GLU A 96 14.04 1.32 -0.18
CA GLU A 96 15.33 1.36 0.51
C GLU A 96 15.22 2.15 1.83
N GLU A 97 14.54 3.30 1.81
CA GLU A 97 14.24 4.07 3.02
C GLU A 97 13.42 3.27 4.03
N PHE A 98 12.42 2.51 3.57
CA PHE A 98 11.58 1.66 4.42
C PHE A 98 12.42 0.58 5.12
N LYS A 99 13.31 -0.10 4.38
CA LYS A 99 14.22 -1.11 4.95
C LYS A 99 15.15 -0.51 6.00
N LEU A 100 15.70 0.69 5.73
CA LEU A 100 16.56 1.40 6.68
C LEU A 100 15.81 1.76 7.97
N LYS A 101 14.59 2.28 7.86
CA LYS A 101 13.74 2.62 9.01
C LYS A 101 13.40 1.38 9.85
N LYS A 102 12.97 0.30 9.21
CA LYS A 102 12.66 -0.97 9.91
C LYS A 102 13.87 -1.62 10.57
N ALA A 103 15.06 -1.47 9.99
CA ALA A 103 16.30 -1.92 10.61
C ALA A 103 16.67 -1.09 11.86
N ALA A 104 16.38 0.22 11.85
CA ALA A 104 16.60 1.10 12.99
C ALA A 104 15.60 0.84 14.14
N GLU A 105 14.34 0.52 13.83
CA GLU A 105 13.32 0.18 14.84
C GLU A 105 13.56 -1.16 15.55
N LYS A 106 14.37 -2.06 14.97
CA LYS A 106 14.76 -3.34 15.58
C LYS A 106 15.98 -3.25 16.52
N LYS A 107 16.59 -2.06 16.67
CA LYS A 107 17.70 -1.80 17.59
C LYS A 107 17.22 -1.17 18.89
#